data_AF-A0A143XWJ7-F1
#
_entry.id   AF-A0A143XWJ7-F1
#
_cell.length_a   1.000
_cell.length_b   1.000
_cell.length_c   1.000
_cell.angle_alpha   90.00
_cell.angle_beta   90.00
_cell.angle_gamma   90.00
#
_symmetry.space_group_name_H-M   'P 1'
#
loop_
_entity.id
_entity.type
_entity.pdbx_description
1 polymer ?
#
loop_
_entity_poly.entity_id
_entity_poly.type
_entity_poly.pdbx_seq_one_letter_code
_entity_poly.pdbx_strand_id
1 'polypeptide(L)'
;MLIQAIRNFREKTKERYEAAEEEKMEQWKKDVRALHENAAFLFYYEEVEPEPNSLLKFLIRGEIVKGEIPQGSPLLLFDGQARELGRAEVMSDTEEKEEKRLGLMHIKRNQFVIRITELYGEKAETMEVGSYRRQADSLWEALSLITNVPETEAPEESALPSGSVSSSASS
;
A
#
# COMPACT_ATOMS: atom_id res chain seq x y z
N MET A 1 33.90 -11.43 -29.86
CA MET A 1 33.25 -10.15 -30.23
C MET A 1 31.80 -10.29 -30.74
N LEU A 2 31.34 -11.46 -31.22
CA LEU A 2 29.95 -11.65 -31.66
C LEU A 2 28.93 -11.75 -30.51
N ILE A 3 29.32 -12.41 -29.41
CA ILE A 3 28.44 -12.65 -28.25
C ILE A 3 28.08 -11.33 -27.54
N GLN A 4 29.04 -10.40 -27.41
CA GLN A 4 28.80 -9.08 -26.80
C GLN A 4 27.80 -8.24 -27.62
N ALA A 5 27.89 -8.30 -28.96
CA ALA A 5 27.02 -7.56 -29.85
C ALA A 5 25.57 -8.09 -29.82
N ILE A 6 25.40 -9.41 -29.70
CA ILE A 6 24.07 -10.04 -29.56
C ILE A 6 23.46 -9.72 -28.19
N ARG A 7 24.27 -9.67 -27.12
CA ARG A 7 23.81 -9.31 -25.77
C ARG A 7 23.35 -7.85 -25.71
N ASN A 8 24.18 -6.94 -26.23
CA ASN A 8 23.84 -5.51 -26.33
C ASN A 8 22.63 -5.27 -27.25
N PHE A 9 22.45 -6.08 -28.31
CA PHE A 9 21.26 -5.98 -29.16
C PHE A 9 20.01 -6.43 -28.41
N ARG A 10 20.06 -7.55 -27.67
CA ARG A 10 18.94 -8.01 -26.84
C ARG A 10 18.58 -7.01 -25.73
N GLU A 11 19.57 -6.45 -25.05
CA GLU A 11 19.36 -5.44 -24.00
C GLU A 11 18.74 -4.17 -24.59
N LYS A 12 19.32 -3.60 -25.66
CA LYS A 12 18.74 -2.44 -26.34
C LYS A 12 17.36 -2.71 -26.96
N THR A 13 17.10 -3.94 -27.39
CA THR A 13 15.79 -4.29 -27.96
C THR A 13 14.76 -4.44 -26.84
N LYS A 14 15.13 -5.01 -25.69
CA LYS A 14 14.28 -5.12 -24.49
C LYS A 14 13.98 -3.73 -23.92
N GLU A 15 14.98 -2.86 -23.79
CA GLU A 15 14.81 -1.46 -23.36
C GLU A 15 13.89 -0.67 -24.31
N ARG A 16 13.99 -0.89 -25.62
CA ARG A 16 13.09 -0.26 -26.61
C ARG A 16 11.67 -0.79 -26.54
N TYR A 17 11.48 -2.08 -26.24
CA TYR A 17 10.15 -2.64 -26.02
C TYR A 17 9.55 -2.17 -24.71
N GLU A 18 10.33 -2.14 -23.62
CA GLU A 18 9.92 -1.62 -22.31
C GLU A 18 9.58 -0.12 -22.38
N ALA A 19 10.37 0.68 -23.09
CA ALA A 19 10.10 2.11 -23.30
C ALA A 19 8.86 2.36 -24.19
N ALA A 20 8.66 1.54 -25.23
CA ALA A 20 7.47 1.63 -26.08
C ALA A 20 6.20 1.10 -25.38
N GLU A 21 6.34 0.12 -24.49
CA GLU A 21 5.27 -0.32 -23.59
C GLU A 21 4.99 0.73 -22.51
N GLU A 22 5.99 1.44 -21.99
CA GLU A 22 5.81 2.56 -21.06
C GLU A 22 5.12 3.77 -21.71
N GLU A 23 5.40 4.08 -22.98
CA GLU A 23 4.65 5.14 -23.70
C GLU A 23 3.20 4.75 -23.99
N LYS A 24 2.91 3.45 -24.17
CA LYS A 24 1.55 2.92 -24.38
C LYS A 24 0.84 2.47 -23.11
N MET A 25 1.54 2.39 -21.98
CA MET A 25 0.95 1.99 -20.72
C MET A 25 -0.01 3.07 -20.24
N GLU A 26 -1.26 2.68 -20.06
CA GLU A 26 -2.27 3.50 -19.42
C GLU A 26 -1.79 3.93 -18.03
N GLN A 27 -2.10 5.17 -17.65
CA GLN A 27 -1.56 5.82 -16.45
C GLN A 27 -1.71 4.95 -15.19
N TRP A 28 -2.85 4.29 -15.02
CA TRP A 28 -3.13 3.41 -13.88
C TRP A 28 -2.15 2.23 -13.75
N LYS A 29 -1.59 1.71 -14.86
CA LYS A 29 -0.59 0.63 -14.80
C LYS A 29 0.75 1.13 -14.26
N LYS A 30 1.11 2.38 -14.60
CA LYS A 30 2.29 3.05 -14.05
C LYS A 30 2.10 3.30 -12.57
N ASP A 31 0.91 3.74 -12.18
CA ASP A 31 0.56 4.01 -10.78
C ASP A 31 0.58 2.71 -9.94
N VAL A 32 0.00 1.61 -10.44
CA VAL A 32 0.08 0.29 -9.78
C VAL A 32 1.53 -0.18 -9.67
N ARG A 33 2.35 -0.05 -10.72
CA ARG A 33 3.78 -0.40 -10.66
C ARG A 33 4.50 0.43 -9.60
N ALA A 34 4.26 1.74 -9.56
CA ALA A 34 4.86 2.63 -8.57
C ALA A 34 4.45 2.24 -7.13
N LEU A 35 3.20 1.84 -6.91
CA LEU A 35 2.76 1.30 -5.62
C LEU A 35 3.55 0.05 -5.24
N HIS A 36 3.70 -0.90 -6.16
CA HIS A 36 4.47 -2.13 -5.91
C HIS A 36 5.96 -1.87 -5.58
N GLU A 37 6.57 -0.90 -6.26
CA GLU A 37 7.98 -0.56 -6.07
C GLU A 37 8.19 0.18 -4.74
N ASN A 38 7.39 1.21 -4.47
CA ASN A 38 7.55 2.11 -3.32
C ASN A 38 6.97 1.56 -2.01
N ALA A 39 6.02 0.62 -2.08
CA ALA A 39 5.42 0.05 -0.88
C ALA A 39 6.46 -0.74 -0.06
N ALA A 40 6.59 -0.41 1.22
CA ALA A 40 7.33 -1.23 2.17
C ALA A 40 6.52 -2.50 2.51
N PHE A 41 5.19 -2.37 2.48
CA PHE A 41 4.25 -3.44 2.71
C PHE A 41 3.22 -3.52 1.57
N LEU A 42 2.98 -4.73 1.08
CA LEU A 42 2.03 -5.00 0.00
C LEU A 42 1.20 -6.24 0.30
N PHE A 43 -0.12 -6.08 0.26
CA PHE A 43 -1.06 -7.17 0.51
C PHE A 43 -2.21 -7.18 -0.49
N TYR A 44 -2.45 -8.36 -1.06
CA TYR A 44 -3.59 -8.59 -1.92
C TYR A 44 -4.78 -9.01 -1.09
N TYR A 45 -5.84 -8.22 -1.19
CA TYR A 45 -7.10 -8.47 -0.52
C TYR A 45 -7.85 -9.62 -1.19
N GLU A 46 -8.38 -10.55 -0.39
CA GLU A 46 -9.27 -11.62 -0.87
C GLU A 46 -10.65 -11.56 -0.23
N GLU A 47 -10.71 -11.44 1.10
CA GLU A 47 -11.95 -11.59 1.86
C GLU A 47 -11.97 -10.67 3.09
N VAL A 48 -13.18 -10.23 3.45
CA VAL A 48 -13.45 -9.43 4.64
C VAL A 48 -14.55 -10.07 5.48
N GLU A 49 -14.36 -10.07 6.80
CA GLU A 49 -15.39 -10.44 7.77
C GLU A 49 -15.56 -9.29 8.78
N PRO A 50 -16.77 -8.77 9.00
CA PRO A 50 -17.01 -7.75 10.01
C PRO A 50 -16.86 -8.32 11.42
N GLU A 51 -16.21 -7.56 12.31
CA GLU A 51 -16.11 -7.94 13.72
C GLU A 51 -17.47 -7.81 14.43
N PRO A 52 -17.92 -8.83 15.20
CA PRO A 52 -19.28 -8.87 15.76
C PRO A 52 -19.62 -7.70 16.71
N ASN A 53 -18.59 -7.08 17.31
CA ASN A 53 -18.76 -6.01 18.30
C ASN A 53 -18.38 -4.61 17.78
N SER A 54 -18.13 -4.45 16.48
CA SER A 54 -17.66 -3.17 15.94
C SER A 54 -18.07 -2.97 14.49
N LEU A 55 -18.62 -1.79 14.18
CA LEU A 55 -18.94 -1.38 12.81
C LEU A 55 -17.72 -0.95 12.00
N LEU A 56 -16.63 -0.58 12.70
CA LEU A 56 -15.42 -0.03 12.08
C LEU A 56 -14.29 -1.05 11.97
N LYS A 57 -14.44 -2.22 12.58
CA LYS A 57 -13.38 -3.24 12.62
C LYS A 57 -13.75 -4.41 11.72
N PHE A 58 -12.77 -4.87 10.96
CA PHE A 58 -12.94 -5.95 10.02
C PHE A 58 -11.73 -6.86 10.08
N LEU A 59 -11.97 -8.16 10.10
CA LEU A 59 -10.96 -9.17 9.85
C LEU A 59 -10.76 -9.25 8.35
N ILE A 60 -9.56 -8.93 7.89
CA ILE A 60 -9.18 -9.06 6.49
C ILE A 60 -8.35 -10.32 6.30
N ARG A 61 -8.59 -11.02 5.19
CA ARG A 61 -7.81 -12.16 4.73
C ARG A 61 -7.29 -11.94 3.32
N GLY A 62 -6.09 -12.48 3.06
CA GLY A 62 -5.43 -12.33 1.78
C GLY A 62 -3.98 -12.81 1.82
N GLU A 63 -3.17 -12.29 0.91
CA GLU A 63 -1.78 -12.70 0.75
C GLU A 63 -0.82 -11.51 0.95
N ILE A 64 0.15 -11.68 1.85
CA ILE A 64 1.26 -10.73 1.96
C ILE A 64 2.29 -11.05 0.88
N VAL A 65 2.53 -10.07 0.00
CA VAL A 65 3.53 -10.18 -1.07
C VAL A 65 4.85 -9.56 -0.66
N LYS A 66 4.82 -8.50 0.14
CA LYS A 66 6.01 -7.75 0.54
C LYS A 66 5.85 -7.20 1.95
N GLY A 67 6.92 -7.28 2.73
CA GLY A 67 7.02 -6.66 4.06
C GLY A 67 6.28 -7.43 5.15
N GLU A 68 6.32 -6.86 6.35
CA GLU A 68 5.56 -7.29 7.52
C GLU A 68 4.79 -6.09 8.05
N ILE A 69 3.63 -6.30 8.67
CA ILE A 69 2.85 -5.22 9.28
C ILE A 69 2.96 -5.30 10.81
N PRO A 70 3.49 -4.25 11.46
CA PRO A 70 3.33 -4.09 12.90
C PRO A 70 1.92 -3.58 13.24
N GLN A 71 1.42 -4.00 14.41
CA GLN A 71 0.19 -3.46 14.99
C GLN A 71 0.27 -1.93 15.14
N GLY A 72 -0.83 -1.23 14.86
CA GLY A 72 -0.92 0.23 14.89
C GLY A 72 -0.43 0.92 13.61
N SER A 73 -0.01 0.15 12.59
CA SER A 73 0.42 0.75 11.32
C SER A 73 -0.76 1.32 10.53
N PRO A 74 -0.61 2.52 9.96
CA PRO A 74 -1.60 3.07 9.04
C PRO A 74 -1.48 2.39 7.67
N LEU A 75 -2.62 2.07 7.09
CA LEU A 75 -2.78 1.39 5.81
C LEU A 75 -3.57 2.27 4.84
N LEU A 76 -3.19 2.18 3.57
CA LEU A 76 -3.92 2.72 2.43
C LEU A 76 -4.63 1.58 1.69
N LEU A 77 -5.88 1.82 1.34
CA LEU A 77 -6.75 0.89 0.63
C LEU A 77 -6.86 1.34 -0.83
N PHE A 78 -6.49 0.46 -1.77
CA PHE A 78 -6.46 0.75 -3.20
C PHE A 78 -7.32 -0.21 -4.01
N ASP A 79 -7.93 0.32 -5.07
CA ASP A 79 -8.55 -0.51 -6.11
C ASP A 79 -7.51 -1.12 -7.07
N GLY A 80 -7.96 -1.97 -7.99
CA GLY A 80 -7.12 -2.55 -9.04
C GLY A 80 -6.54 -1.54 -10.05
N GLN A 81 -6.89 -0.25 -9.93
CA GLN A 81 -6.40 0.86 -10.76
C GLN A 81 -5.54 1.86 -9.96
N ALA A 82 -5.07 1.49 -8.76
CA ALA A 82 -4.26 2.34 -7.88
C ALA A 82 -4.98 3.62 -7.40
N ARG A 83 -6.31 3.63 -7.34
CA ARG A 83 -7.08 4.72 -6.73
C ARG A 83 -7.26 4.46 -5.24
N GLU A 84 -6.97 5.48 -4.43
CA GLU A 84 -7.18 5.44 -2.98
C GLU A 84 -8.69 5.40 -2.69
N LEU A 85 -9.14 4.31 -2.07
CA LEU A 85 -10.52 4.11 -1.62
C LEU A 85 -10.72 4.57 -0.17
N GLY A 86 -9.67 4.48 0.64
CA GLY A 86 -9.73 4.85 2.05
C GLY A 86 -8.48 4.51 2.83
N ARG A 87 -8.57 4.72 4.15
CA ARG A 87 -7.49 4.51 5.10
C ARG A 87 -7.97 3.64 6.25
N ALA A 88 -7.04 2.84 6.75
CA ALA A 88 -7.27 1.96 7.87
C ALA A 88 -6.06 1.93 8.80
N GLU A 89 -6.26 1.37 9.98
CA GLU A 89 -5.22 1.14 10.98
C GLU A 89 -5.24 -0.32 11.40
N VAL A 90 -4.06 -0.91 11.57
CA VAL A 90 -3.93 -2.32 11.94
C VAL A 90 -4.17 -2.47 13.43
N MET A 91 -5.15 -3.28 13.81
CA MET A 91 -5.55 -3.48 15.20
C MET A 91 -4.98 -4.73 15.83
N SER A 92 -4.50 -5.70 15.04
CA SER A 92 -3.92 -6.96 15.53
C SER A 92 -2.61 -7.28 14.83
N ASP A 93 -1.81 -8.14 15.44
CA ASP A 93 -0.68 -8.76 14.73
C ASP A 93 -1.19 -9.59 13.55
N THR A 94 -0.31 -9.76 12.55
CA THR A 94 -0.63 -10.57 11.38
C THR A 94 -0.45 -12.04 11.70
N GLU A 95 -1.52 -12.82 11.58
CA GLU A 95 -1.48 -14.26 11.74
C GLU A 95 -1.39 -14.94 10.36
N GLU A 96 -0.41 -15.82 10.18
CA GLU A 96 -0.34 -16.70 9.02
C GLU A 96 -1.16 -17.97 9.31
N LYS A 97 -2.26 -18.16 8.57
CA LYS A 97 -3.03 -19.40 8.56
C LYS A 97 -2.81 -20.14 7.26
N GLU A 98 -2.29 -21.36 7.34
CA GLU A 98 -2.35 -22.32 6.24
C GLU A 98 -3.77 -22.91 6.19
N GLU A 99 -4.58 -22.45 5.24
CA GLU A 99 -6.01 -22.82 5.26
C GLU A 99 -6.31 -24.05 4.40
N LYS A 100 -5.65 -24.26 3.26
CA LYS A 100 -6.00 -25.37 2.35
C LYS A 100 -4.80 -26.02 1.67
N ARG A 101 -4.77 -27.35 1.77
CA ARG A 101 -3.96 -28.25 0.96
C ARG A 101 -4.76 -28.63 -0.30
N LEU A 102 -4.66 -27.85 -1.36
CA LEU A 102 -5.18 -28.23 -2.68
C LEU A 102 -4.11 -29.09 -3.39
N GLY A 103 -4.06 -30.37 -3.02
CA GLY A 103 -3.03 -31.30 -3.53
C GLY A 103 -1.66 -31.09 -2.86
N LEU A 104 -0.64 -30.77 -3.65
CA LEU A 104 0.74 -30.49 -3.18
C LEU A 104 0.99 -29.01 -2.83
N MET A 105 0.04 -28.13 -3.13
CA MET A 105 0.19 -26.69 -2.95
C MET A 105 -0.40 -26.25 -1.60
N HIS A 106 0.43 -25.60 -0.78
CA HIS A 106 0.04 -24.96 0.48
C HIS A 106 -0.27 -23.50 0.14
N ILE A 107 -1.53 -23.09 0.32
CA ILE A 107 -1.92 -21.68 0.17
C ILE A 107 -1.80 -21.03 1.55
N LYS A 108 -0.86 -20.10 1.67
CA LYS A 108 -0.65 -19.27 2.85
C LYS A 108 -1.68 -18.14 2.79
N ARG A 109 -2.53 -18.04 3.80
CA ARG A 109 -3.45 -16.90 3.96
C ARG A 109 -3.07 -16.14 5.21
N ASN A 110 -2.78 -14.87 5.03
CA ASN A 110 -2.55 -13.96 6.13
C ASN A 110 -3.87 -13.34 6.56
N GLN A 111 -4.08 -13.22 7.87
CA GLN A 111 -5.25 -12.59 8.43
C GLN A 111 -4.84 -11.57 9.50
N PHE A 112 -5.51 -10.42 9.51
CA PHE A 112 -5.35 -9.41 10.56
C PHE A 112 -6.60 -8.54 10.64
N VAL A 113 -6.82 -7.96 11.81
CA VAL A 113 -7.93 -7.03 12.04
C VAL A 113 -7.48 -5.63 11.68
N ILE A 114 -8.27 -4.94 10.87
CA ILE A 114 -8.12 -3.52 10.61
C ILE A 114 -9.27 -2.72 11.20
N ARG A 115 -9.03 -1.44 11.44
CA ARG A 115 -10.02 -0.44 11.75
C ARG A 115 -10.06 0.60 10.63
N ILE A 116 -11.21 0.80 10.02
CA ILE A 116 -11.40 1.85 9.02
C ILE A 116 -11.40 3.21 9.72
N THR A 117 -10.54 4.12 9.28
CA THR A 117 -10.43 5.49 9.80
C THR A 117 -11.06 6.50 8.83
N GLU A 118 -10.88 6.29 7.53
CA GLU A 118 -11.34 7.20 6.48
C GLU A 118 -11.84 6.41 5.26
N LEU A 119 -12.97 6.82 4.69
CA LEU A 119 -13.55 6.27 3.47
C LEU A 119 -13.79 7.40 2.49
N TYR A 120 -13.24 7.29 1.27
CA TYR A 120 -13.43 8.28 0.20
C TYR A 120 -13.19 9.75 0.61
N GLY A 121 -12.28 9.99 1.56
CA GLY A 121 -11.97 11.34 2.07
C GLY A 121 -12.81 11.80 3.28
N GLU A 122 -13.72 10.96 3.78
CA GLU A 122 -14.57 11.25 4.94
C GLU A 122 -14.18 10.37 6.14
N LYS A 123 -14.13 10.97 7.34
CA LYS A 123 -13.81 10.24 8.58
C LYS A 123 -14.94 9.30 8.94
N ALA A 124 -14.64 7.99 8.99
CA ALA A 124 -15.62 6.94 9.26
C ALA A 124 -16.38 7.13 10.59
N GLU A 125 -15.73 7.70 11.61
CA GLU A 125 -16.34 7.99 12.91
C GLU A 125 -17.44 9.06 12.87
N THR A 126 -17.37 9.97 11.89
CA THR A 126 -18.29 11.11 11.76
C THR A 126 -19.47 10.81 10.83
N MET A 127 -19.42 9.67 10.14
CA MET A 127 -20.42 9.31 9.13
C MET A 127 -21.70 8.74 9.76
N GLU A 128 -22.82 8.96 9.09
CA GLU A 128 -24.06 8.26 9.43
C GLU A 128 -23.91 6.76 9.10
N VAL A 129 -24.36 5.88 9.99
CA VAL A 129 -24.20 4.42 9.89
C VAL A 129 -24.71 3.85 8.56
N GLY A 130 -25.83 4.38 8.04
CA GLY A 130 -26.40 3.93 6.77
C GLY A 130 -25.52 4.27 5.56
N SER A 131 -24.95 5.48 5.55
CA SER A 131 -24.05 5.95 4.50
C SER A 131 -22.71 5.22 4.58
N TYR A 132 -22.18 5.03 5.79
CA TYR A 132 -20.97 4.26 6.04
C TYR A 132 -21.09 2.83 5.50
N ARG A 133 -22.19 2.12 5.80
CA ARG A 133 -22.38 0.74 5.30
C ARG A 133 -22.34 0.65 3.78
N ARG A 134 -23.03 1.55 3.08
CA ARG A 134 -23.03 1.57 1.61
C ARG A 134 -21.64 1.83 1.04
N GLN A 135 -20.90 2.76 1.64
CA GLN A 135 -19.53 3.06 1.21
C GLN A 135 -18.57 1.91 1.54
N ALA A 136 -18.71 1.27 2.70
CA ALA A 136 -17.93 0.09 3.06
C ALA A 136 -18.18 -1.07 2.09
N ASP A 137 -19.44 -1.36 1.77
CA ASP A 137 -19.81 -2.39 0.78
C ASP A 137 -19.17 -2.08 -0.58
N SER A 138 -19.27 -0.83 -1.05
CA SER A 138 -18.62 -0.40 -2.30
C SER A 138 -17.10 -0.47 -2.24
N LEU A 139 -16.50 -0.23 -1.07
CA LEU A 139 -15.07 -0.36 -0.88
C LEU A 139 -14.66 -1.82 -1.04
N TRP A 140 -15.34 -2.77 -0.39
CA TRP A 140 -14.97 -4.19 -0.44
C TRP A 140 -15.12 -4.81 -1.82
N GLU A 141 -16.07 -4.32 -2.63
CA GLU A 141 -16.22 -4.74 -4.02
C GLU A 141 -15.08 -4.24 -4.92
N ALA A 142 -14.53 -3.06 -4.62
CA ALA A 142 -13.47 -2.44 -5.41
C ALA A 142 -12.06 -2.74 -4.89
N LEU A 143 -11.93 -3.07 -3.61
CA LEU A 143 -10.65 -3.26 -2.93
C LEU A 143 -9.90 -4.42 -3.58
N SER A 144 -8.64 -4.17 -3.90
CA SER A 144 -7.75 -5.18 -4.47
C SER A 144 -6.42 -5.22 -3.75
N LEU A 145 -5.92 -4.06 -3.33
CA LEU A 145 -4.58 -3.91 -2.80
C LEU A 145 -4.60 -3.08 -1.51
N ILE A 146 -3.76 -3.47 -0.57
CA ILE A 146 -3.51 -2.75 0.68
C ILE A 146 -2.02 -2.48 0.76
N THR A 147 -1.65 -1.23 1.02
CA THR A 147 -0.25 -0.84 1.21
C THR A 147 -0.08 -0.06 2.51
N ASN A 148 1.15 0.07 2.98
CA ASN A 148 1.44 1.07 3.99
C ASN A 148 1.25 2.49 3.42
N VAL A 149 1.01 3.45 4.30
CA VAL A 149 1.23 4.86 3.93
C VAL A 149 2.73 4.96 3.61
N PRO A 150 3.11 5.40 2.38
CA PRO A 150 4.51 5.65 2.10
C PRO A 150 4.99 6.67 3.14
N GLU A 151 6.16 6.42 3.73
CA GLU A 151 6.92 7.47 4.42
C GLU A 151 7.35 8.48 3.36
N THR A 152 6.40 9.25 2.84
CA THR A 152 6.71 10.46 2.11
C THR A 152 7.39 11.34 3.14
N GLU A 153 8.70 11.47 2.96
CA GLU A 153 9.62 12.33 3.68
C GLU A 153 8.88 13.41 4.45
N ALA A 154 8.95 13.35 5.78
CA ALA A 154 8.64 14.51 6.61
C ALA A 154 9.30 15.72 5.92
N PRO A 155 8.57 16.82 5.63
CA PRO A 155 9.24 18.01 5.17
C PRO A 155 10.28 18.30 6.25
N GLU A 156 11.57 18.26 5.88
CA GLU A 156 12.65 18.70 6.75
C GLU A 156 12.26 20.09 7.21
N GLU A 157 11.73 20.17 8.42
CA GLU A 157 11.29 21.39 9.06
C GLU A 157 12.58 22.15 9.34
N SER A 158 12.95 22.98 8.36
CA SER A 158 13.81 24.14 8.47
C SER A 158 14.89 24.00 9.54
N ALA A 159 16.06 23.53 9.13
CA ALA A 159 17.29 23.77 9.87
C ALA A 159 17.40 25.29 10.13
N LEU A 160 16.96 25.72 11.31
CA LEU A 160 17.21 27.06 11.82
C LEU A 160 18.73 27.22 11.90
N PRO A 161 19.35 28.19 11.21
CA PRO A 161 20.76 28.43 11.38
C PRO A 161 20.99 28.88 12.82
N SER A 162 21.79 28.09 13.52
CA SER A 162 22.35 28.40 14.82
C SER A 162 22.95 29.80 14.78
N GLY A 163 22.36 30.70 15.57
CA GLY A 163 22.86 32.05 15.80
C GLY A 163 24.23 31.99 16.45
N SER A 164 25.26 31.94 15.61
CA SER A 164 26.65 32.21 15.97
C SER A 164 26.86 33.72 15.90
N VAL A 165 26.57 34.41 17.00
CA VAL A 165 27.07 35.78 17.21
C VAL A 165 28.27 35.69 18.14
N SER A 166 29.39 35.27 17.58
CA SER A 166 30.70 35.65 18.09
C SER A 166 30.96 37.10 17.67
N SER A 167 30.87 38.03 18.61
CA SER A 167 31.49 39.35 18.46
C SER A 167 32.50 39.54 19.58
N SER A 168 33.72 39.13 19.29
CA SER A 168 34.93 39.55 19.96
C SER A 168 35.60 40.62 19.09
N ALA A 169 35.70 41.84 19.62
CA ALA A 169 36.66 42.91 19.33
C ALA A 169 36.01 44.27 19.66
N SER A 170 36.63 45.27 20.30
CA SER A 170 37.93 45.46 20.93
C SER A 170 37.89 46.85 21.59
N SER A 171 38.73 47.02 22.62
CA SER A 171 39.34 48.28 23.09
C SER A 171 38.50 49.33 23.80
#